data_AF-A0A9X5ZB60-F1
#
_entry.id   AF-A0A9X5ZB60-F1
#
_cell.length_a   1.000
_cell.length_b   1.000
_cell.length_c   1.000
_cell.angle_alpha   90.00
_cell.angle_beta   90.00
_cell.angle_gamma   90.00
#
_symmetry.space_group_name_H-M   'P 1'
#
loop_
_entity.id
_entity.type
_entity.pdbx_description
1 polymer ?
#
loop_
_entity_poly.entity_id
_entity_poly.type
_entity_poly.pdbx_seq_one_letter_code
_entity_poly.pdbx_strand_id
1 'polypeptide(L)'
;MPESSIKHSNVGDFTTHPKTGDISKMKGGGHGQSNIEFLEKNNVDYNINKVYENGVRVGNVPGHKVKAKRTGSNQSWFPESWTESDITAAGAKIAELPGFANTENGVAIFGEYNGVRVGVIKTNGEIGTIFPDATK
;
A
#
# COMPACT_ATOMS: atom_id res chain seq x y z
N MET A 1 4.71 4.94 -15.23
CA MET A 1 4.28 4.08 -14.11
C MET A 1 3.09 3.26 -14.58
N PRO A 2 3.10 1.93 -14.40
CA PRO A 2 1.98 1.08 -14.82
C PRO A 2 0.72 1.32 -14.00
N GLU A 3 -0.44 1.30 -14.65
CA GLU A 3 -1.76 1.36 -13.98
C GLU A 3 -1.91 0.24 -12.95
N SER A 4 -1.41 -0.96 -13.27
CA SER A 4 -1.41 -2.10 -12.36
C SER A 4 -0.67 -1.83 -11.05
N SER A 5 0.37 -0.98 -11.06
CA SER A 5 1.15 -0.63 -9.87
C SER A 5 0.38 0.35 -8.98
N ILE A 6 -0.38 1.27 -9.57
CA ILE A 6 -1.29 2.14 -8.84
C ILE A 6 -2.44 1.35 -8.25
N LYS A 7 -3.09 0.46 -9.01
CA LYS A 7 -4.15 -0.40 -8.50
C LYS A 7 -3.66 -1.29 -7.36
N HIS A 8 -2.48 -1.90 -7.51
CA HIS A 8 -1.82 -2.67 -6.46
C HIS A 8 -1.59 -1.82 -5.21
N SER A 9 -1.05 -0.62 -5.37
CA SER A 9 -0.72 0.27 -4.23
C SER A 9 -1.96 0.82 -3.55
N ASN A 10 -2.98 1.23 -4.30
CA ASN A 10 -4.19 1.86 -3.79
C ASN A 10 -5.19 0.83 -3.23
N VAL A 11 -5.59 -0.15 -4.03
CA VAL A 11 -6.63 -1.14 -3.70
C VAL A 11 -6.05 -2.45 -3.15
N GLY A 12 -4.92 -2.90 -3.69
CA GLY A 12 -4.28 -4.16 -3.29
C GLY A 12 -4.60 -5.34 -4.20
N ASP A 13 -3.78 -6.39 -4.05
CA ASP A 13 -3.97 -7.67 -4.73
C ASP A 13 -4.63 -8.68 -3.80
N PHE A 14 -5.50 -9.50 -4.37
CA PHE A 14 -6.25 -10.50 -3.63
C PHE A 14 -6.14 -11.88 -4.29
N THR A 15 -6.16 -12.93 -3.48
CA THR A 15 -6.40 -14.29 -3.97
C THR A 15 -7.90 -14.52 -4.11
N THR A 16 -8.28 -15.39 -5.03
CA THR A 16 -9.68 -15.80 -5.22
C THR A 16 -9.91 -17.27 -4.84
N HIS A 17 -11.13 -17.60 -4.48
CA HIS A 17 -11.59 -18.96 -4.27
C HIS A 17 -11.65 -19.68 -5.64
N PRO A 18 -10.96 -20.82 -5.84
CA PRO A 18 -10.89 -21.48 -7.15
C PRO A 18 -12.24 -21.93 -7.71
N LYS A 19 -13.23 -22.17 -6.84
CA LYS A 19 -14.55 -22.69 -7.22
C LYS A 19 -15.56 -21.58 -7.52
N THR A 20 -15.55 -20.51 -6.72
CA THR A 20 -16.57 -19.45 -6.81
C THR A 20 -16.05 -18.19 -7.49
N GLY A 21 -14.73 -18.02 -7.58
CA GLY A 21 -14.09 -16.79 -8.06
C GLY A 21 -14.11 -15.66 -7.03
N ASP A 22 -14.79 -15.85 -5.89
CA ASP A 22 -14.91 -14.84 -4.85
C ASP A 22 -13.55 -14.48 -4.26
N ILE A 23 -13.47 -13.26 -3.74
CA ILE A 23 -12.29 -12.78 -3.03
C ILE A 23 -12.08 -13.63 -1.77
N SER A 24 -10.83 -13.99 -1.51
CA SER A 24 -10.46 -14.81 -0.37
C SER A 24 -9.53 -14.09 0.61
N LYS A 25 -8.34 -13.68 0.16
CA LYS A 25 -7.33 -13.08 1.05
C LYS A 25 -6.59 -11.96 0.34
N MET A 26 -6.35 -10.88 1.07
CA MET A 26 -5.39 -9.88 0.65
C MET A 26 -3.98 -10.51 0.57
N LYS A 27 -3.28 -10.23 -0.53
CA LYS A 27 -1.98 -10.80 -0.88
C LYS A 27 -0.85 -9.77 -0.79
N GLY A 28 -1.10 -8.52 -1.18
CA GLY A 28 -0.10 -7.45 -1.19
C GLY A 28 -0.70 -6.08 -1.54
N GLY A 29 0.10 -5.03 -1.39
CA GLY A 29 -0.31 -3.65 -1.66
C GLY A 29 -1.43 -3.17 -0.72
N GLY A 30 -2.37 -2.42 -1.27
CA GLY A 30 -3.60 -1.96 -0.61
C GLY A 30 -3.33 -1.01 0.55
N HIS A 31 -2.75 0.14 0.21
CA HIS A 31 -2.33 1.19 1.13
C HIS A 31 -3.20 2.44 1.03
N GLY A 32 -4.12 2.54 0.07
CA GLY A 32 -5.01 3.68 -0.05
C GLY A 32 -6.32 3.50 0.73
N GLN A 33 -7.13 4.56 0.76
CA GLN A 33 -8.50 4.48 1.31
C GLN A 33 -9.37 3.49 0.52
N SER A 34 -9.16 3.37 -0.79
CA SER A 34 -9.87 2.41 -1.62
C SER A 34 -9.63 0.95 -1.22
N ASN A 35 -8.52 0.63 -0.54
CA ASN A 35 -8.35 -0.70 0.05
C ASN A 35 -9.35 -0.92 1.18
N ILE A 36 -9.48 0.02 2.12
CA ILE A 36 -10.41 -0.08 3.24
C ILE A 36 -11.85 -0.26 2.75
N GLU A 37 -12.29 0.60 1.83
CA GLU A 37 -13.63 0.50 1.21
C GLU A 37 -13.85 -0.84 0.52
N PHE A 38 -12.81 -1.37 -0.14
CA PHE A 38 -12.86 -2.66 -0.79
C PHE A 38 -12.94 -3.81 0.21
N LEU A 39 -12.20 -3.75 1.33
CA LEU A 39 -12.28 -4.75 2.40
C LEU A 39 -13.68 -4.76 3.03
N GLU A 40 -14.24 -3.59 3.34
CA GLU A 40 -15.60 -3.45 3.90
C GLU A 40 -16.66 -4.00 2.96
N LYS A 41 -16.61 -3.61 1.68
CA LYS A 41 -17.54 -4.11 0.65
C LYS A 41 -17.53 -5.63 0.51
N ASN A 42 -16.39 -6.26 0.78
CA ASN A 42 -16.21 -7.70 0.66
C ASN A 42 -16.25 -8.43 2.02
N ASN A 43 -16.66 -7.77 3.10
CA ASN A 43 -16.72 -8.32 4.45
C ASN A 43 -15.38 -8.95 4.90
N VAL A 44 -14.27 -8.28 4.57
CA VAL A 44 -12.92 -8.68 5.01
C VAL A 44 -12.52 -7.80 6.20
N ASP A 45 -12.30 -8.44 7.34
CA ASP A 45 -11.89 -7.72 8.55
C ASP A 45 -10.52 -7.04 8.38
N TYR A 46 -10.41 -5.85 8.97
CA TYR A 46 -9.17 -5.12 9.15
C TYR A 46 -9.20 -4.41 10.51
N ASN A 47 -8.03 -4.00 10.98
CA ASN A 47 -7.90 -3.20 12.19
C ASN A 47 -6.98 -2.02 11.90
N ILE A 48 -7.40 -0.82 12.32
CA ILE A 48 -6.53 0.35 12.43
C ILE A 48 -6.18 0.48 13.91
N ASN A 49 -4.91 0.23 14.23
CA ASN A 49 -4.42 0.21 15.60
C ASN A 49 -3.88 1.57 16.05
N LYS A 50 -3.41 2.39 15.09
CA LYS A 50 -2.90 3.73 15.34
C LYS A 50 -3.05 4.61 14.11
N VAL A 51 -3.27 5.90 14.35
CA VAL A 51 -3.17 6.98 13.36
C VAL A 51 -2.09 7.94 13.85
N TYR A 52 -1.11 8.25 13.00
CA TYR A 52 -0.06 9.23 13.28
C TYR A 52 -0.57 10.66 13.04
N GLU A 53 0.17 11.66 13.54
CA GLU A 53 -0.21 13.07 13.42
C GLU A 53 -0.32 13.56 11.97
N ASN A 54 0.48 12.97 11.07
CA ASN A 54 0.44 13.23 9.63
C ASN A 54 -0.70 12.47 8.91
N GLY A 55 -1.54 11.73 9.64
CA GLY A 55 -2.66 10.97 9.13
C GLY A 55 -2.33 9.56 8.65
N VAL A 56 -1.07 9.12 8.63
CA VAL A 56 -0.73 7.73 8.28
C VAL A 56 -1.39 6.77 9.29
N ARG A 57 -1.99 5.70 8.77
CA ARG A 57 -2.72 4.71 9.57
C ARG A 57 -1.97 3.39 9.56
N VAL A 58 -1.91 2.70 10.68
CA VAL A 58 -1.25 1.40 10.76
C VAL A 58 -2.08 0.39 11.53
N GLY A 59 -1.96 -0.87 11.14
CA GLY A 59 -2.68 -1.97 11.74
C GLY A 59 -2.48 -3.28 10.98
N ASN A 60 -3.55 -4.07 10.83
CA ASN A 60 -3.46 -5.42 10.28
C ASN A 60 -4.75 -5.88 9.59
N VAL A 61 -4.62 -6.91 8.76
CA VAL A 61 -5.73 -7.62 8.12
C VAL A 61 -5.67 -9.08 8.59
N PRO A 62 -6.51 -9.53 9.55
CA PRO A 62 -6.42 -10.88 10.13
C PRO A 62 -6.43 -12.02 9.10
N GLY A 63 -7.17 -11.85 8.01
CA GLY A 63 -7.25 -12.79 6.89
C GLY A 63 -6.09 -12.75 5.90
N HIS A 64 -5.08 -11.88 6.09
CA HIS A 64 -4.04 -11.63 5.09
C HIS A 64 -3.21 -12.89 4.75
N LYS A 65 -2.80 -13.04 3.49
CA LYS A 65 -1.99 -14.18 3.03
C LYS A 65 -0.66 -14.26 3.77
N VAL A 66 0.06 -13.15 3.85
CA VAL A 66 1.32 -12.99 4.62
C VAL A 66 1.02 -12.97 6.12
N LYS A 67 1.62 -13.91 6.87
CA LYS A 67 1.37 -14.09 8.32
C LYS A 67 1.68 -12.85 9.16
N ALA A 68 2.79 -12.16 8.88
CA ALA A 68 3.20 -10.97 9.63
C ALA A 68 2.13 -9.85 9.59
N LYS A 69 1.37 -9.75 8.49
CA LYS A 69 0.31 -8.74 8.31
C LYS A 69 -1.02 -9.06 8.98
N ARG A 70 -1.13 -10.21 9.66
CA ARG A 70 -2.38 -10.63 10.32
C ARG A 70 -2.62 -9.99 11.67
N THR A 71 -1.57 -9.46 12.30
CA THR A 71 -1.59 -8.93 13.67
C THR A 71 -0.64 -7.74 13.80
N GLY A 72 -0.82 -6.92 14.84
CA GLY A 72 0.03 -5.77 15.09
C GLY A 72 -0.13 -4.67 14.04
N SER A 73 0.92 -3.89 13.77
CA SER A 73 0.86 -2.71 12.89
C SER A 73 1.69 -2.90 11.61
N ASN A 74 1.60 -4.08 11.01
CA ASN A 74 2.41 -4.50 9.86
C ASN A 74 1.78 -4.20 8.49
N GLN A 75 0.57 -3.65 8.47
CA GLN A 75 -0.05 -3.01 7.31
C GLN A 75 -0.15 -1.51 7.60
N SER A 76 0.19 -0.70 6.61
CA SER A 76 0.03 0.76 6.67
C SER A 76 -0.91 1.22 5.57
N TRP A 77 -1.65 2.30 5.84
CA TRP A 77 -2.48 2.98 4.89
C TRP A 77 -2.16 4.48 4.93
N PHE A 78 -2.27 5.12 3.77
CA PHE A 78 -2.14 6.56 3.62
C PHE A 78 -3.23 7.26 4.43
N PRO A 79 -3.10 8.58 4.66
CA PRO A 79 -4.20 9.35 5.22
C PRO A 79 -5.50 9.07 4.50
N GLU A 80 -6.60 9.01 5.24
CA GLU A 80 -7.92 8.69 4.69
C GLU A 80 -8.33 9.62 3.54
N SER A 81 -7.88 10.87 3.58
CA SER A 81 -8.15 11.86 2.54
C SER A 81 -7.34 11.68 1.26
N TRP A 82 -6.33 10.80 1.23
CA TRP A 82 -5.51 10.60 0.03
C TRP A 82 -6.26 9.78 -1.01
N THR A 83 -6.36 10.36 -2.20
CA THR A 83 -6.93 9.73 -3.39
C THR A 83 -5.89 8.93 -4.15
N GLU A 84 -6.33 8.18 -5.17
CA GLU A 84 -5.43 7.55 -6.14
C GLU A 84 -4.47 8.56 -6.80
N SER A 85 -4.95 9.78 -7.06
CA SER A 85 -4.15 10.84 -7.67
C SER A 85 -3.03 11.29 -6.75
N ASP A 86 -3.30 11.43 -5.45
CA ASP A 86 -2.30 11.79 -4.44
C ASP A 86 -1.20 10.71 -4.34
N ILE A 87 -1.60 9.44 -4.28
CA ILE A 87 -0.66 8.30 -4.24
C ILE A 87 0.19 8.27 -5.53
N THR A 88 -0.45 8.50 -6.68
CA THR A 88 0.22 8.55 -7.98
C THR A 88 1.25 9.67 -8.06
N ALA A 89 0.87 10.87 -7.63
CA ALA A 89 1.75 12.04 -7.60
C ALA A 89 2.91 11.84 -6.62
N ALA A 90 2.65 11.26 -5.44
CA ALA A 90 3.69 10.93 -4.47
C ALA A 90 4.70 9.92 -5.04
N GLY A 91 4.23 8.83 -5.64
CA GLY A 91 5.09 7.82 -6.26
C GLY A 91 5.95 8.39 -7.38
N ALA A 92 5.36 9.21 -8.26
CA ALA A 92 6.11 9.93 -9.30
C ALA A 92 7.16 10.85 -8.69
N LYS A 93 6.80 11.60 -7.64
CA LYS A 93 7.73 12.52 -6.98
C LYS A 93 8.93 11.81 -6.37
N ILE A 94 8.71 10.67 -5.72
CA ILE A 94 9.78 9.88 -5.14
C ILE A 94 10.67 9.25 -6.23
N ALA A 95 10.10 8.90 -7.38
CA ALA A 95 10.85 8.37 -8.52
C ALA A 95 11.77 9.39 -9.21
N GLU A 96 11.53 10.69 -9.03
CA GLU A 96 12.43 11.77 -9.46
C GLU A 96 13.66 11.93 -8.55
N LEU A 97 13.69 11.31 -7.37
CA LEU A 97 14.78 11.50 -6.43
C LEU A 97 16.10 10.92 -6.95
N PRO A 98 17.24 11.60 -6.69
CA PRO A 98 18.56 11.06 -6.97
C PRO A 98 18.73 9.69 -6.33
N GLY A 99 19.15 8.71 -7.11
CA GLY A 99 19.34 7.33 -6.65
C GLY A 99 18.17 6.39 -6.96
N PHE A 100 16.97 6.89 -7.27
CA PHE A 100 15.85 6.02 -7.66
C PHE A 100 16.18 5.14 -8.87
N ALA A 101 16.82 5.71 -9.90
CA ALA A 101 17.26 4.96 -11.07
C ALA A 101 18.22 3.81 -10.71
N ASN A 102 19.09 4.02 -9.72
CA ASN A 102 20.15 3.08 -9.33
C ASN A 102 19.73 2.07 -8.26
N THR A 103 18.56 2.25 -7.63
CA THR A 103 18.06 1.31 -6.63
C THR A 103 17.80 -0.07 -7.23
N GLU A 104 18.04 -1.13 -6.50
CA GLU A 104 17.73 -2.48 -6.98
C GLU A 104 16.23 -2.76 -6.92
N ASN A 105 15.75 -3.71 -7.74
CA ASN A 105 14.37 -4.17 -7.63
C ASN A 105 14.14 -4.79 -6.23
N GLY A 106 12.96 -4.57 -5.66
CA GLY A 106 12.60 -5.06 -4.33
C GLY A 106 13.12 -4.21 -3.16
N VAL A 107 14.01 -3.26 -3.40
CA VAL A 107 14.50 -2.32 -2.37
C VAL A 107 13.58 -1.09 -2.31
N ALA A 108 13.17 -0.72 -1.10
CA ALA A 108 12.38 0.48 -0.88
C ALA A 108 13.27 1.73 -0.87
N ILE A 109 12.90 2.73 -1.65
CA ILE A 109 13.38 4.10 -1.49
C ILE A 109 12.31 4.94 -0.83
N PHE A 110 12.73 5.92 -0.03
CA PHE A 110 11.80 6.80 0.68
C PHE A 110 12.05 8.26 0.32
N GLY A 111 10.98 9.04 0.31
CA GLY A 111 11.03 10.49 0.38
C GLY A 111 9.77 11.05 1.01
N GLU A 112 9.74 12.37 1.19
CA GLU A 112 8.60 13.06 1.82
C GLU A 112 7.67 13.64 0.75
N TYR A 113 6.37 13.46 0.93
CA TYR A 113 5.33 14.08 0.09
C TYR A 113 4.15 14.50 0.95
N ASN A 114 3.79 15.79 0.93
CA ASN A 114 2.69 16.36 1.72
C ASN A 114 2.72 15.95 3.21
N GLY A 115 3.91 15.90 3.82
CA GLY A 115 4.10 15.56 5.25
C GLY A 115 4.06 14.06 5.57
N VAL A 116 3.94 13.20 4.56
CA VAL A 116 4.00 11.74 4.69
C VAL A 116 5.31 11.23 4.11
N ARG A 117 6.00 10.35 4.84
CA ARG A 117 7.12 9.60 4.29
C ARG A 117 6.63 8.45 3.43
N VAL A 118 6.86 8.56 2.13
CA VAL A 118 6.39 7.63 1.12
C VAL A 118 7.53 6.72 0.69
N GLY A 119 7.31 5.42 0.79
CA GLY A 119 8.14 4.38 0.24
C GLY A 119 7.71 3.98 -1.16
N VAL A 120 8.68 3.74 -2.04
CA VAL A 120 8.49 3.20 -3.38
C VAL A 120 9.42 2.00 -3.58
N ILE A 121 8.87 0.87 -4.02
CA ILE A 121 9.63 -0.34 -4.40
C ILE A 121 9.57 -0.51 -5.91
N LYS A 122 10.72 -0.81 -6.53
CA LYS A 122 10.80 -1.16 -7.94
C LYS A 122 10.56 -2.65 -8.21
N THR A 123 9.89 -2.93 -9.31
CA THR A 123 9.72 -4.26 -9.89
C THR A 123 10.05 -4.15 -11.37
N ASN A 124 11.02 -4.94 -11.85
CA ASN A 124 11.47 -4.93 -13.26
C ASN A 124 11.86 -3.53 -13.78
N GLY A 125 12.48 -2.71 -12.92
CA GLY A 125 12.93 -1.36 -13.28
C GLY A 125 11.86 -0.27 -13.21
N GLU A 126 10.60 -0.63 -12.96
CA GLU A 126 9.48 0.31 -12.85
C GLU A 126 8.98 0.41 -11.41
N ILE A 127 8.23 1.46 -11.08
CA ILE A 127 7.51 1.58 -9.82
C ILE A 127 6.51 0.42 -9.72
N GLY A 128 6.66 -0.45 -8.71
CA GLY A 128 5.77 -1.58 -8.45
C GLY A 128 4.81 -1.36 -7.29
N THR A 129 5.30 -0.79 -6.19
CA THR A 129 4.49 -0.51 -4.99
C THR A 129 4.82 0.86 -4.43
N ILE A 130 3.80 1.62 -4.05
CA ILE A 130 3.86 2.88 -3.33
C ILE A 130 3.14 2.68 -2.00
N PHE A 131 3.76 3.06 -0.89
CA PHE A 131 3.22 2.81 0.45
C PHE A 131 3.70 3.87 1.45
N PRO A 132 2.93 4.15 2.51
CA PRO A 132 3.42 5.02 3.58
C PRO A 132 4.31 4.23 4.53
N ASP A 133 5.37 4.88 5.01
CA ASP A 133 6.20 4.36 6.08
C ASP A 133 5.35 4.07 7.33
N ALA A 134 5.42 2.84 7.84
CA ALA A 134 4.64 2.42 9.00
C ALA A 134 5.19 2.95 10.34
N THR A 135 6.33 3.67 10.33
CA THR A 135 7.03 4.10 11.54
C THR A 135 6.78 5.56 11.94
N LYS A 136 6.15 6.37 11.09
CA LYS A 136 5.99 7.81 11.31
C LYS A 136 4.77 8.38 10.59
#